data_AF-A0A0F8GE01-F1
#
_entry.id   AF-A0A0F8GE01-F1
#
_cell.length_a   1.000
_cell.length_b   1.000
_cell.length_c   1.000
_cell.angle_alpha   90.00
_cell.angle_beta   90.00
_cell.angle_gamma   90.00
#
_symmetry.space_group_name_H-M   'P 1'
#
loop_
_entity.id
_entity.type
_entity.pdbx_description
1 polymer ?
#
loop_
_entity_poly.entity_id
_entity_poly.type
_entity_poly.pdbx_seq_one_letter_code
_entity_poly.pdbx_strand_id
1 'polypeptide(L)'
;MKSSSHTITALVVIYLSLIFIPVAYADPVAIQYFHQKGCHDCEITDPVIDKIEVQYNDSIVITRIETNTADGFNQWNKYGFLEVPAIVINNETKIPKEEIT
;
A
#
# COMPACT_ATOMS: atom_id res chain seq x y z
N MET A 1 42.64 10.71 -34.20
CA MET A 1 41.55 9.70 -34.21
C MET A 1 41.66 8.62 -33.13
N LYS A 2 42.85 8.24 -32.61
CA LYS A 2 42.99 7.14 -31.64
C LYS A 2 42.46 7.46 -30.22
N SER A 3 42.64 8.69 -29.74
CA SER A 3 42.15 9.14 -28.41
C SER A 3 40.62 9.14 -28.30
N SER A 4 39.92 9.62 -29.34
CA SER A 4 38.45 9.69 -29.38
C SER A 4 37.76 8.31 -29.39
N SER A 5 38.45 7.26 -29.86
CA SER A 5 37.90 5.89 -29.85
C SER A 5 37.82 5.33 -28.43
N HIS A 6 38.83 5.60 -27.59
CA HIS A 6 38.87 5.08 -26.22
C HIS A 6 37.85 5.75 -25.31
N THR A 7 37.59 7.05 -25.52
CA THR A 7 36.55 7.76 -24.78
C THR A 7 35.16 7.27 -25.13
N ILE A 8 34.89 6.99 -26.42
CA ILE A 8 33.61 6.39 -26.86
C ILE A 8 33.43 4.99 -26.27
N THR A 9 34.47 4.13 -26.32
CA THR A 9 34.40 2.80 -25.72
C THR A 9 34.13 2.86 -24.22
N ALA A 10 34.79 3.77 -23.49
CA ALA A 10 34.57 3.94 -22.06
C ALA A 10 33.12 4.39 -21.75
N LEU A 11 32.58 5.34 -22.51
CA LEU A 11 31.20 5.80 -22.36
C LEU A 11 30.18 4.70 -22.63
N VAL A 12 30.42 3.86 -23.65
CA VAL A 12 29.55 2.72 -23.97
C VAL A 12 29.57 1.69 -22.84
N VAL A 13 30.73 1.39 -22.27
CA VAL A 13 30.85 0.45 -21.14
C VAL A 13 30.14 0.99 -19.89
N ILE A 14 30.28 2.29 -19.60
CA ILE A 14 29.57 2.94 -18.48
C ILE A 14 28.06 2.89 -18.72
N TYR A 15 27.60 3.23 -19.92
CA TYR A 15 26.17 3.16 -20.25
C TYR A 15 25.63 1.73 -20.13
N LEU A 16 26.36 0.73 -20.63
CA LEU A 16 25.97 -0.68 -20.47
C LEU A 16 25.89 -1.09 -18.99
N SER A 17 26.84 -0.64 -18.17
CA SER A 17 26.87 -0.98 -16.74
C SER A 17 25.70 -0.38 -15.96
N LEU A 18 25.17 0.77 -16.37
CA LEU A 18 24.00 1.39 -15.76
C LEU A 18 22.71 0.59 -16.01
N ILE A 19 22.64 -0.19 -17.09
CA ILE A 19 21.48 -1.05 -17.41
C ILE A 19 21.40 -2.26 -16.48
N PHE A 20 22.54 -2.70 -15.93
CA PHE A 20 22.61 -3.85 -15.02
C PHE A 20 22.34 -3.51 -13.55
N ILE A 21 21.96 -2.28 -13.22
CA ILE A 21 21.59 -1.92 -11.86
C ILE A 21 20.17 -2.46 -11.60
N PRO A 22 19.99 -3.46 -10.72
CA PRO A 22 18.66 -3.90 -10.34
C PRO A 22 17.95 -2.74 -9.64
N VAL A 23 16.80 -2.33 -10.19
CA VAL A 23 15.92 -1.36 -9.53
C VAL A 23 15.31 -2.09 -8.32
N ALA A 24 15.81 -1.78 -7.13
CA ALA A 24 15.17 -2.21 -5.88
C ALA A 24 13.96 -1.29 -5.66
N TYR A 25 12.78 -1.75 -6.04
CA TYR A 25 11.51 -1.11 -5.69
C TYR A 25 10.96 -1.82 -4.45
N ALA A 26 10.62 -1.05 -3.41
CA ALA A 26 9.92 -1.62 -2.26
C ALA A 26 8.48 -1.92 -2.68
N ASP A 27 7.98 -3.11 -2.35
CA ASP A 27 6.57 -3.42 -2.57
C ASP A 27 5.69 -2.42 -1.80
N PRO A 28 4.60 -1.91 -2.41
CA PRO A 28 3.72 -0.98 -1.73
C PRO A 28 3.06 -1.66 -0.52
N VAL A 29 2.84 -0.88 0.54
CA VAL A 29 2.19 -1.37 1.77
C VAL A 29 0.71 -1.64 1.49
N ALA A 30 0.27 -2.87 1.69
CA ALA A 30 -1.12 -3.26 1.51
C ALA A 30 -1.93 -2.95 2.77
N ILE A 31 -3.02 -2.22 2.63
CA ILE A 31 -3.93 -1.85 3.72
C ILE A 31 -5.31 -2.41 3.40
N GLN A 32 -5.86 -3.24 4.27
CA GLN A 32 -7.28 -3.62 4.26
C GLN A 32 -8.01 -2.74 5.25
N TYR A 33 -8.99 -1.98 4.77
CA TYR A 33 -9.85 -1.14 5.60
C TYR A 33 -11.25 -1.74 5.62
N PHE A 34 -11.64 -2.28 6.78
CA PHE A 34 -12.95 -2.88 7.01
C PHE A 34 -13.91 -1.83 7.55
N HIS A 35 -15.01 -1.61 6.83
CA HIS A 35 -15.98 -0.58 7.16
C HIS A 35 -17.41 -1.01 6.84
N GLN A 36 -18.37 -0.15 7.20
CA GLN A 36 -19.79 -0.29 6.89
C GLN A 36 -20.40 1.09 6.62
N LYS A 37 -21.33 1.16 5.66
CA LYS A 37 -22.17 2.35 5.50
C LYS A 37 -23.10 2.55 6.70
N GLY A 38 -23.23 3.80 7.16
CA GLY A 38 -24.08 4.16 8.31
C GLY A 38 -23.49 3.81 9.68
N CYS A 39 -22.23 3.36 9.71
CA CYS A 39 -21.45 3.22 10.94
C CYS A 39 -20.89 4.60 11.31
N HIS A 40 -21.25 5.11 12.50
CA HIS A 40 -20.86 6.46 12.94
C HIS A 40 -19.34 6.65 12.94
N ASP A 41 -18.60 5.68 13.48
CA ASP A 41 -17.15 5.77 13.58
C ASP A 41 -16.49 5.64 12.20
N CYS A 42 -17.10 4.87 11.29
CA CYS A 42 -16.66 4.72 9.92
C CYS A 42 -16.83 6.03 9.13
N GLU A 43 -17.93 6.76 9.35
CA GLU A 43 -18.15 8.09 8.74
C GLU A 43 -17.09 9.11 9.19
N ILE A 44 -16.50 8.92 10.38
CA ILE A 44 -15.39 9.74 10.88
C ILE A 44 -14.06 9.30 10.24
N THR A 45 -13.81 7.99 10.10
CA THR A 45 -12.53 7.47 9.60
C THR A 45 -12.42 7.46 8.07
N ASP A 46 -13.53 7.29 7.33
CA ASP A 46 -13.57 7.31 5.87
C ASP A 46 -12.81 8.51 5.24
N PRO A 47 -13.06 9.78 5.64
CA PRO A 47 -12.33 10.92 5.09
C PRO A 47 -10.85 10.96 5.50
N VAL A 48 -10.46 10.24 6.56
CA VAL A 48 -9.04 10.07 6.95
C VAL A 48 -8.37 9.05 6.02
N ILE A 49 -9.04 7.93 5.73
CA ILE A 49 -8.57 6.94 4.75
C ILE A 49 -8.40 7.59 3.37
N ASP A 50 -9.35 8.42 2.94
CA ASP A 50 -9.26 9.17 1.67
C ASP A 50 -8.00 10.06 1.61
N LYS A 51 -7.68 10.75 2.72
CA LYS A 51 -6.48 11.59 2.80
C LYS A 51 -5.20 10.75 2.76
N ILE A 52 -5.18 9.61 3.45
CA ILE A 52 -4.03 8.69 3.46
C ILE A 52 -3.79 8.14 2.06
N GLU A 53 -4.84 7.73 1.36
CA GLU A 53 -4.77 7.23 -0.02
C GLU A 53 -4.14 8.27 -0.97
N VAL A 54 -4.59 9.53 -0.87
CA VAL A 54 -4.02 10.63 -1.67
C VAL A 54 -2.58 10.96 -1.26
N GLN A 55 -2.29 10.99 0.04
CA GLN A 55 -0.97 11.40 0.56
C GLN A 55 0.13 10.38 0.20
N TYR A 56 -0.21 9.09 0.16
CA TYR A 56 0.76 8.01 -0.02
C TYR A 56 0.58 7.23 -1.32
N ASN A 57 -0.16 7.78 -2.30
CA ASN A 57 -0.58 7.20 -3.59
C ASN A 57 0.27 6.05 -4.17
N ASP A 58 1.60 6.22 -4.28
CA ASP A 58 2.50 5.23 -4.91
C ASP A 58 3.12 4.23 -3.92
N SER A 59 2.98 4.47 -2.62
CA SER A 59 3.61 3.70 -1.54
C SER A 59 2.64 2.78 -0.81
N ILE A 60 1.33 2.93 -1.02
CA ILE A 60 0.30 2.12 -0.38
C ILE A 60 -0.76 1.66 -1.37
N VAL A 61 -1.43 0.55 -1.04
CA VAL A 61 -2.63 0.09 -1.76
C VAL A 61 -3.72 -0.16 -0.71
N ILE A 62 -4.80 0.63 -0.75
CA ILE A 62 -5.93 0.49 0.17
C ILE A 62 -7.04 -0.33 -0.49
N THR A 63 -7.39 -1.46 0.12
CA THR A 63 -8.57 -2.25 -0.22
C THR A 63 -9.66 -1.96 0.80
N ARG A 64 -10.75 -1.33 0.36
CA ARG A 64 -11.92 -1.03 1.20
C ARG A 64 -12.89 -2.20 1.16
N ILE A 65 -13.19 -2.78 2.33
CA ILE A 65 -13.96 -4.01 2.47
C ILE A 65 -15.24 -3.72 3.25
N GLU A 66 -16.37 -3.81 2.56
CA GLU A 66 -17.70 -3.64 3.13
C GLU A 66 -18.10 -4.91 3.89
N THR A 67 -18.08 -4.85 5.21
CA THR A 67 -18.35 -6.01 6.07
C THR A 67 -19.84 -6.39 6.15
N ASN A 68 -20.72 -5.60 5.54
CA ASN A 68 -22.13 -5.95 5.34
C ASN A 68 -22.35 -6.98 4.20
N THR A 69 -21.33 -7.24 3.39
CA THR A 69 -21.33 -8.29 2.38
C THR A 69 -20.88 -9.62 2.99
N ALA A 70 -21.38 -10.75 2.47
CA ALA A 70 -20.96 -12.07 2.97
C ALA A 70 -19.44 -12.30 2.85
N ASP A 71 -18.86 -11.87 1.72
CA ASP A 71 -17.42 -11.99 1.49
C ASP A 71 -16.63 -11.06 2.44
N GLY A 72 -17.01 -9.79 2.54
CA GLY A 72 -16.35 -8.85 3.43
C GLY A 72 -16.45 -9.24 4.91
N PHE A 73 -17.60 -9.75 5.35
CA PHE A 73 -17.78 -10.31 6.69
C PHE A 73 -16.84 -11.49 6.93
N ASN A 74 -16.75 -12.43 5.99
CA ASN A 74 -15.86 -13.58 6.11
C ASN A 74 -14.39 -13.16 6.15
N GLN A 75 -13.99 -12.14 5.38
CA GLN A 75 -12.65 -11.59 5.43
C GLN A 75 -12.36 -10.92 6.78
N TRP A 76 -13.25 -10.06 7.26
CA TRP A 76 -13.13 -9.38 8.56
C TRP A 76 -13.08 -10.36 9.74
N ASN A 77 -13.95 -11.36 9.73
CA ASN A 77 -14.05 -12.36 10.80
C ASN A 77 -12.78 -13.23 10.93
N LYS A 78 -12.01 -13.42 9.85
CA LYS A 78 -10.71 -14.14 9.92
C LYS A 78 -9.70 -13.45 10.85
N TYR A 79 -9.80 -12.14 11.01
CA TYR A 79 -8.88 -11.38 11.83
C TYR A 79 -9.31 -11.29 13.30
N GLY A 80 -10.56 -11.66 13.63
CA GLY A 80 -11.07 -11.69 15.00
C GLY A 80 -11.44 -10.32 15.57
N PHE A 81 -11.75 -9.36 14.71
CA PHE A 81 -12.25 -8.05 15.13
C PHE A 81 -13.66 -8.15 15.73
N LEU A 82 -13.98 -7.22 16.62
CA LEU A 82 -15.30 -7.14 17.26
C LEU A 82 -16.21 -6.12 16.59
N GLU A 83 -15.64 -5.00 16.16
CA GLU A 83 -16.36 -3.88 15.55
C GLU A 83 -15.61 -3.32 14.34
N VAL A 84 -16.34 -2.54 13.54
CA VAL A 84 -15.78 -1.65 12.51
C VAL A 84 -15.76 -0.21 13.03
N PRO A 85 -14.88 0.66 12.52
CA PRO A 85 -13.85 0.40 11.52
C PRO A 85 -12.69 -0.46 12.06
N ALA A 86 -12.01 -1.20 11.18
CA ALA A 86 -10.81 -1.96 11.52
C ALA A 86 -9.81 -1.96 10.34
N ILE A 87 -8.52 -2.01 10.64
CA ILE A 87 -7.45 -1.97 9.64
C ILE A 87 -6.54 -3.21 9.77
N VAL A 88 -6.12 -3.76 8.64
CA VAL A 88 -5.04 -4.75 8.58
C VAL A 88 -3.98 -4.29 7.60
N ILE A 89 -2.72 -4.24 8.06
CA ILE A 89 -1.56 -3.86 7.25
C ILE A 89 -0.77 -5.12 6.90
N ASN A 90 -0.49 -5.29 5.59
CA ASN A 90 0.28 -6.41 5.04
C ASN A 90 -0.20 -7.81 5.48
N ASN A 91 -1.51 -7.97 5.72
CA ASN A 91 -2.14 -9.19 6.24
C ASN A 91 -1.66 -9.63 7.65
N GLU A 92 -0.88 -8.81 8.34
CA GLU A 92 -0.21 -9.18 9.59
C GLU A 92 -0.64 -8.28 10.75
N THR A 93 -0.38 -6.97 10.63
CA THR A 93 -0.64 -6.01 11.69
C THR A 93 -2.12 -5.66 11.73
N LYS A 94 -2.78 -5.98 12.83
CA LYS A 94 -4.19 -5.69 13.06
C LYS A 94 -4.31 -4.43 13.91
N ILE A 95 -5.13 -3.50 13.48
CA ILE A 95 -5.44 -2.28 14.22
C ILE A 95 -6.96 -2.25 14.40
N PRO A 96 -7.47 -2.59 15.58
CA PRO A 96 -8.88 -2.62 15.85
C PRO A 96 -9.42 -1.19 16.06
N LYS A 97 -10.74 -1.06 16.13
CA LYS A 97 -11.44 0.21 16.31
C LYS A 97 -10.88 1.05 17.45
N GLU A 98 -10.63 0.43 18.60
CA GLU A 98 -10.22 1.11 19.84
C GLU A 98 -8.87 1.83 19.73
N GLU A 99 -8.08 1.53 18.70
CA GLU A 99 -6.78 2.17 18.44
C GLU A 99 -6.86 3.30 17.39
N ILE A 100 -8.01 3.44 16.70
CA ILE A 100 -8.19 4.42 15.61
C ILE A 100 -9.33 5.42 15.86
N THR A 101 -10.08 5.27 16.96
CA THR A 101 -11.17 6.15 17.41
C THR A 101 -10.99 6.51 18.87
#